data_AF-A0A1G8BYZ7-F1
#
_entry.id   AF-A0A1G8BYZ7-F1
#
_cell.length_a   1.000
_cell.length_b   1.000
_cell.length_c   1.000
_cell.angle_alpha   90.00
_cell.angle_beta   90.00
_cell.angle_gamma   90.00
#
_symmetry.space_group_name_H-M   'P 1'
#
loop_
_entity.id
_entity.type
_entity.pdbx_description
1 polymer ?
#
loop_
_entity_poly.entity_id
_entity_poly.type
_entity_poly.pdbx_seq_one_letter_code
_entity_poly.pdbx_strand_id
1 'polypeptide(L)'
;MSVEPFAADPDRLRQSAQRLRALQSRVHGLSSTVDQLASRYPQAAGDGDFKESYDKNYVPAAAAAKEFMTALSSSVEEIAEDTATVAREFAQTDDTATRESRHQM
;
A
#
# COMPACT_ATOMS: atom_id res chain seq x y z
N MET A 1 10.00 35.65 20.65
CA MET A 1 9.61 35.03 19.37
C MET A 1 9.43 33.55 19.65
N SER A 2 8.18 33.10 19.71
CA SER A 2 7.84 31.70 19.94
C SER A 2 8.10 30.96 18.63
N VAL A 3 9.04 30.03 18.61
CA VAL A 3 9.21 29.10 17.50
C VAL A 3 7.91 28.28 17.47
N GLU A 4 7.05 28.52 16.48
CA GLU A 4 5.92 27.62 16.24
C GLU A 4 6.52 26.23 16.00
N PRO A 5 6.24 25.23 16.85
CA PRO A 5 6.74 23.89 16.61
C PRO A 5 6.24 23.47 15.24
N PHE A 6 7.14 22.94 14.41
CA PHE A 6 6.81 22.39 13.10
C PHE A 6 5.82 21.24 13.31
N ALA A 7 4.53 21.56 13.25
CA ALA A 7 3.44 20.75 13.77
C ALA A 7 3.05 19.60 12.83
N ALA A 8 4.02 18.79 12.42
CA ALA A 8 3.73 17.47 11.90
C ALA A 8 3.31 16.60 13.09
N ASP A 9 2.01 16.64 13.42
CA ASP A 9 1.40 15.86 14.51
C ASP A 9 1.73 14.37 14.33
N PRO A 10 2.68 13.80 15.11
CA PRO A 10 3.16 12.45 14.90
C PRO A 10 2.07 11.41 15.16
N ASP A 11 1.07 11.75 15.98
CA ASP A 11 -0.08 10.88 16.24
C ASP A 11 -1.03 10.84 15.04
N ARG A 12 -1.23 11.95 14.32
CA ARG A 12 -1.95 11.94 13.03
C ARG A 12 -1.22 11.13 11.96
N LEU A 13 0.11 11.17 11.93
CA LEU A 13 0.89 10.36 11.01
C LEU A 13 0.80 8.88 11.36
N ARG A 14 0.88 8.51 12.64
CA ARG A 14 0.64 7.13 13.11
C ARG A 14 -0.75 6.62 12.75
N GLN A 15 -1.79 7.44 12.93
CA GLN A 15 -3.16 7.09 12.54
C GLN A 15 -3.27 6.89 11.02
N SER A 16 -2.59 7.73 10.23
CA SER A 16 -2.53 7.58 8.77
C SER A 16 -1.83 6.28 8.36
N ALA A 17 -0.69 5.94 8.98
CA ALA A 17 -0.01 4.67 8.76
C ALA A 17 -0.89 3.46 9.09
N GLN A 18 -1.65 3.51 10.19
CA GLN A 18 -2.61 2.46 10.56
C GLN A 18 -3.72 2.30 9.52
N ARG A 19 -4.27 3.41 9.01
CA ARG A 19 -5.28 3.38 7.93
C ARG A 19 -4.72 2.78 6.64
N LEU A 20 -3.48 3.11 6.29
CA LEU A 20 -2.79 2.56 5.12
C LEU A 20 -2.55 1.05 5.26
N ARG A 21 -2.17 0.55 6.44
CA ARG A 21 -2.09 -0.90 6.71
C ARG A 21 -3.45 -1.60 6.60
N ALA A 22 -4.51 -0.97 7.08
CA ALA A 22 -5.86 -1.52 6.90
C ALA A 22 -6.26 -1.56 5.42
N LEU A 23 -5.85 -0.56 4.62
CA LEU A 23 -6.03 -0.55 3.18
C LEU A 23 -5.21 -1.65 2.49
N GLN A 24 -3.95 -1.85 2.89
CA GLN A 24 -3.08 -2.93 2.40
C GLN A 24 -3.76 -4.29 2.56
N SER A 25 -4.30 -4.58 3.75
CA SER A 25 -5.01 -5.84 4.03
C SER A 25 -6.20 -6.04 3.08
N ARG A 26 -6.96 -4.98 2.78
CA ARG A 26 -8.07 -5.03 1.81
C ARG A 26 -7.58 -5.25 0.37
N VAL A 27 -6.50 -4.58 -0.01
CA VAL A 27 -5.87 -4.75 -1.34
C VAL A 27 -5.35 -6.18 -1.51
N HIS A 28 -4.75 -6.77 -0.47
CA HIS A 28 -4.35 -8.18 -0.48
C HIS A 28 -5.55 -9.13 -0.66
N GLY A 29 -6.65 -8.89 0.07
CA GLY A 29 -7.86 -9.70 -0.10
C GLY A 29 -8.44 -9.60 -1.52
N LEU A 30 -8.45 -8.39 -2.09
CA LEU A 30 -8.87 -8.17 -3.47
C LEU A 30 -7.92 -8.85 -4.47
N SER A 31 -6.60 -8.77 -4.23
CA SER A 31 -5.59 -9.41 -5.07
C SER A 31 -5.78 -10.92 -5.10
N SER A 32 -6.02 -11.54 -3.94
CA SER A 32 -6.34 -12.98 -3.85
C SER A 32 -7.62 -13.33 -4.61
N THR A 33 -8.65 -12.47 -4.55
CA THR A 33 -9.90 -12.68 -5.29
C THR A 33 -9.68 -12.60 -6.80
N VAL A 34 -8.91 -11.61 -7.26
CA VAL A 34 -8.54 -11.45 -8.68
C VAL A 34 -7.72 -12.65 -9.14
N ASP A 35 -6.77 -13.12 -8.34
CA ASP A 35 -5.96 -14.29 -8.67
C ASP A 35 -6.80 -15.57 -8.79
N GLN A 36 -7.75 -15.79 -7.88
CA GLN A 36 -8.68 -16.91 -7.95
C GLN A 36 -9.57 -16.85 -9.19
N LEU A 37 -10.11 -15.66 -9.52
CA LEU A 37 -10.96 -15.48 -10.70
C LEU A 37 -10.16 -15.68 -11.99
N ALA A 38 -8.99 -15.05 -12.08
CA ALA A 38 -8.09 -15.16 -13.22
C ALA A 38 -7.62 -16.61 -13.46
N SER A 39 -7.37 -17.36 -12.38
CA SER A 39 -6.89 -18.75 -12.43
C SER A 39 -7.99 -19.78 -12.55
N ARG A 40 -9.27 -19.39 -12.61
CA ARG A 40 -10.41 -20.32 -12.59
C ARG A 40 -10.53 -21.16 -13.87
N TYR A 41 -10.05 -20.65 -15.00
CA TYR A 41 -10.36 -21.22 -16.32
C TYR A 41 -9.14 -21.47 -17.22
N PRO A 42 -7.98 -21.95 -16.71
CA PRO A 42 -6.71 -21.93 -17.45
C PRO A 42 -6.71 -22.71 -18.77
N GLN A 43 -7.67 -23.61 -18.98
CA GLN A 43 -7.85 -24.39 -20.21
C GLN A 43 -9.29 -24.34 -20.75
N ALA A 44 -10.08 -23.33 -20.37
CA ALA A 44 -11.48 -23.24 -20.81
C ALA A 44 -11.63 -22.88 -22.29
N ALA A 45 -10.53 -22.53 -22.96
CA ALA A 45 -10.47 -22.08 -24.34
C ALA A 45 -11.04 -23.10 -25.35
N GLY A 46 -11.01 -24.41 -25.04
CA GLY A 46 -11.42 -25.45 -25.99
C GLY A 46 -10.67 -25.33 -27.32
N ASP A 47 -11.36 -25.60 -28.44
CA ASP A 47 -10.85 -25.44 -29.80
C ASP A 47 -11.67 -24.40 -30.60
N GLY A 48 -11.13 -23.92 -31.73
CA GLY A 48 -11.82 -23.02 -32.66
C GLY A 48 -11.82 -21.54 -32.27
N ASP A 49 -12.76 -20.75 -32.80
CA ASP A 49 -12.80 -19.28 -32.66
C ASP A 49 -12.87 -18.80 -31.20
N PHE A 50 -13.45 -19.62 -30.31
CA PHE A 50 -13.49 -19.32 -28.88
C PHE A 50 -12.08 -19.39 -28.26
N LYS A 51 -11.23 -20.33 -28.70
CA LYS A 51 -9.84 -20.42 -28.26
C LYS A 51 -9.05 -19.19 -28.65
N GLU A 52 -9.21 -18.72 -29.89
CA GLU A 52 -8.51 -17.51 -30.36
C GLU A 52 -8.93 -16.28 -29.55
N SER A 53 -10.23 -16.10 -29.30
CA SER A 53 -10.73 -15.00 -28.47
C SER A 53 -10.26 -15.11 -27.01
N TYR A 54 -10.24 -16.32 -26.46
CA TYR A 54 -9.77 -16.58 -25.11
C TYR A 54 -8.27 -16.27 -24.95
N ASP A 55 -7.44 -16.77 -25.86
CA ASP A 55 -5.99 -16.56 -25.85
C ASP A 55 -5.63 -15.09 -26.14
N LYS A 56 -6.40 -14.39 -26.98
CA LYS A 56 -6.16 -12.98 -27.34
C LYS A 56 -6.68 -11.99 -26.30
N ASN A 57 -7.78 -12.29 -25.62
CA ASN A 57 -8.46 -11.32 -24.77
C ASN A 57 -8.43 -11.73 -23.28
N TYR A 58 -8.84 -12.95 -22.96
CA TYR A 58 -8.98 -13.38 -21.56
C TYR A 58 -7.62 -13.57 -20.89
N VAL A 59 -6.70 -14.33 -21.51
CA VAL A 59 -5.38 -14.62 -20.91
C VAL A 59 -4.59 -13.33 -20.62
N PRO A 60 -4.47 -12.37 -21.56
CA PRO A 60 -3.76 -11.12 -21.30
C PRO A 60 -4.46 -10.24 -20.26
N ALA A 61 -5.80 -10.17 -20.28
CA ALA A 61 -6.56 -9.41 -19.29
C ALA A 61 -6.38 -9.99 -17.87
N ALA A 62 -6.41 -11.31 -17.75
CA ALA A 62 -6.16 -12.03 -16.50
C ALA A 62 -4.73 -11.77 -15.98
N ALA A 63 -3.73 -11.81 -16.85
CA ALA A 63 -2.34 -11.47 -16.50
C ALA A 63 -2.19 -10.01 -16.05
N ALA A 64 -2.72 -9.07 -16.83
CA ALA A 64 -2.67 -7.63 -16.51
C ALA A 64 -3.37 -7.31 -15.19
N ALA A 65 -4.49 -7.98 -14.88
CA ALA A 65 -5.20 -7.80 -13.61
C ALA A 65 -4.35 -8.28 -12.42
N LYS A 66 -3.63 -9.41 -12.55
CA LYS A 66 -2.72 -9.90 -11.51
C LYS A 66 -1.53 -8.96 -11.31
N GLU A 67 -0.93 -8.49 -12.40
CA GLU A 67 0.18 -7.52 -12.35
C GLU A 67 -0.24 -6.22 -11.67
N PHE A 68 -1.38 -5.64 -12.07
CA PHE A 68 -1.93 -4.43 -11.48
C PHE A 68 -2.16 -4.58 -9.97
N MET A 69 -2.81 -5.67 -9.55
CA MET A 69 -3.09 -5.90 -8.13
C MET A 69 -1.82 -6.13 -7.30
N THR A 70 -0.81 -6.75 -7.90
CA THR A 70 0.50 -6.94 -7.27
C THR A 70 1.21 -5.60 -7.07
N ALA A 71 1.26 -4.76 -8.11
CA ALA A 71 1.83 -3.42 -8.04
C ALA A 71 1.09 -2.54 -7.01
N LEU A 72 -0.25 -2.54 -7.04
CA LEU A 72 -1.06 -1.79 -6.07
C LEU A 72 -0.78 -2.22 -4.63
N SER A 73 -0.67 -3.53 -4.38
CA SER A 73 -0.34 -4.05 -3.06
C SER A 73 1.02 -3.57 -2.57
N SER A 74 2.04 -3.65 -3.45
CA SER A 74 3.40 -3.21 -3.13
C SER A 74 3.46 -1.72 -2.82
N SER A 75 2.80 -0.88 -3.64
CA SER A 75 2.81 0.58 -3.42
C SER A 75 2.10 0.97 -2.13
N VAL A 76 0.98 0.32 -1.77
CA VAL A 76 0.27 0.62 -0.53
C VAL A 76 1.09 0.20 0.69
N GLU A 77 1.83 -0.91 0.60
CA GLU A 77 2.76 -1.35 1.65
C GLU A 77 3.90 -0.35 1.83
N GLU A 78 4.57 0.06 0.75
CA GLU A 78 5.65 1.06 0.77
C GLU A 78 5.18 2.39 1.38
N ILE A 79 4.03 2.93 0.95
CA ILE A 79 3.47 4.16 1.51
C ILE A 79 3.17 4.00 3.01
N ALA A 80 2.68 2.83 3.45
CA ALA A 80 2.41 2.58 4.86
C ALA A 80 3.69 2.53 5.70
N GLU A 81 4.75 1.92 5.18
CA GLU A 81 6.06 1.85 5.82
C GLU A 81 6.72 3.23 5.91
N ASP A 82 6.74 3.98 4.82
CA ASP A 82 7.29 5.34 4.76
C ASP A 82 6.56 6.28 5.71
N THR A 83 5.22 6.22 5.74
CA THR A 83 4.42 7.03 6.66
C THR A 83 4.76 6.69 8.12
N ALA A 84 4.98 5.41 8.44
CA ALA A 84 5.38 4.99 9.78
C ALA A 84 6.81 5.42 10.13
N THR A 85 7.72 5.45 9.16
CA THR A 85 9.09 5.93 9.32
C THR A 85 9.11 7.43 9.57
N VAL A 86 8.42 8.23 8.76
CA VAL A 86 8.28 9.67 8.95
C VAL A 86 7.65 10.00 10.30
N ALA A 87 6.61 9.27 10.72
CA ALA A 87 6.00 9.45 12.04
C ALA A 87 6.99 9.19 13.20
N ARG A 88 7.92 8.24 13.03
CA ARG A 88 8.97 7.95 14.02
C ARG A 88 10.02 9.06 14.04
N GLU A 89 10.44 9.55 12.89
CA GLU A 89 11.41 10.64 12.79
C GLU A 89 10.89 11.92 13.46
N PHE A 90 9.66 12.33 13.17
CA PHE A 90 9.04 13.49 13.84
C PHE A 90 8.98 13.33 15.36
N ALA A 91 8.56 12.17 15.86
CA ALA A 91 8.52 11.91 17.30
C ALA A 91 9.93 11.97 17.95
N GLN A 92 10.97 11.48 17.27
CA GLN A 92 12.36 11.56 17.76
C GLN A 92 12.89 13.01 17.77
N THR A 93 12.53 13.81 16.76
CA THR A 93 12.88 15.23 16.71
C THR A 93 12.23 15.99 17.86
N ASP A 94 10.94 15.78 18.12
CA ASP A 94 10.21 16.41 19.23
C ASP A 94 10.79 16.03 20.60
N ASP A 95 11.12 14.75 20.80
CA ASP A 95 11.75 14.26 22.04
C ASP A 95 13.13 14.87 22.27
N THR A 96 13.90 15.09 21.21
CA THR A 96 15.23 15.70 21.27
C THR A 96 15.13 17.18 21.59
N ALA A 97 14.28 17.91 20.87
CA ALA A 97 14.02 19.34 21.12
C ALA A 97 13.52 19.60 22.55
N THR A 98 12.66 18.72 23.07
CA THR A 98 12.14 18.79 24.44
C THR A 98 13.24 18.53 25.48
N ARG A 99 14.14 17.57 25.23
CA ARG A 99 15.28 17.28 26.13
C ARG A 99 16.29 18.43 26.15
N GLU A 100 16.66 18.97 25.00
CA GLU A 100 17.59 20.09 24.92
C GLU A 100 17.04 21.35 25.61
N SER A 101 15.74 21.62 25.46
CA SER A 101 15.07 22.74 26.13
C SER A 101 15.09 22.63 27.67
N ARG A 102 15.05 21.41 28.23
CA ARG A 102 15.16 21.20 29.69
C ARG A 102 16.57 21.36 30.23
N HIS A 103 17.60 21.18 29.41
CA HIS A 103 19.00 21.34 29.82
C HIS A 103 19.49 22.79 29.74
N GLN A 104 18.74 23.68 29.09
CA GLN A 104 19.05 25.11 28.97
C GLN A 104 18.30 26.00 29.99
N MET A 105 17.43 25.43 30.82
CA MET A 105 16.86 26.09 32.03
C MET A 105 17.67 25.73 33.27
#